data_AF-A0A533Y5D8-F1
#
_entry.id   AF-A0A533Y5D8-F1
#
_cell.length_a   1.000
_cell.length_b   1.000
_cell.length_c   1.000
_cell.angle_alpha   90.00
_cell.angle_beta   90.00
_cell.angle_gamma   90.00
#
_symmetry.space_group_name_H-M   'P 1'
#
loop_
_entity.id
_entity.type
_entity.pdbx_description
1 polymer ?
#
loop_
_entity_poly.entity_id
_entity_poly.type
_entity_poly.pdbx_seq_one_letter_code
_entity_poly.pdbx_strand_id
1 'polypeptide(L)'
;MANEIISYLEVCRREGVSLQRGMNFGLGGNHSVILMSIRPNAPYQDELQDGGSVLIYEGHDEPRSSVVSDPKRIDQPERTSSGTLTQNGLFHRAAQEFRKKLRPPERVSVYEKLRQGIWSYNGVFQLIESWLQQSSGRKVFKFKLVAVEGEEDLSTPVRTDADRRRVIPTHVKLEVWRRDGGQCFICGAKDELHFDHDVPFSKGGTSLVAENIQLLCARHNIEKRDQVQ
;
A
#
# COMPACT_ATOMS: atom_id res chain seq x y z
N MET A 1 2.89 -12.57 2.74
CA MET A 1 1.81 -12.90 1.76
C MET A 1 0.90 -11.69 1.65
N ALA A 2 0.46 -11.31 0.44
CA ALA A 2 -0.54 -10.24 0.30
C ALA A 2 -1.83 -10.57 1.10
N ASN A 3 -2.58 -9.53 1.48
CA ASN A 3 -3.84 -9.58 2.24
C ASN A 3 -3.72 -10.01 3.71
N GLU A 4 -2.50 -10.08 4.24
CA GLU A 4 -2.25 -10.29 5.67
C GLU A 4 -2.73 -9.11 6.53
N ILE A 5 -3.25 -9.42 7.72
CA ILE A 5 -3.60 -8.46 8.75
C ILE A 5 -2.45 -8.37 9.75
N ILE A 6 -1.94 -7.16 9.92
CA ILE A 6 -0.66 -6.92 10.56
C ILE A 6 -0.76 -5.73 11.52
N SER A 7 -0.06 -5.82 12.65
CA SER A 7 0.04 -4.68 13.58
C SER A 7 1.10 -3.68 13.09
N TYR A 8 1.02 -2.42 13.51
CA TYR A 8 2.05 -1.44 13.16
C TYR A 8 3.46 -1.85 13.62
N LEU A 9 3.56 -2.48 14.79
CA LEU A 9 4.84 -2.98 15.32
C LEU A 9 5.42 -4.08 14.43
N GLU A 10 4.57 -4.95 13.91
CA GLU A 10 4.97 -6.01 12.98
C GLU A 10 5.38 -5.45 11.62
N VAL A 11 4.69 -4.41 11.12
CA VAL A 11 5.14 -3.69 9.92
C VAL A 11 6.55 -3.14 10.14
N CYS A 12 6.81 -2.45 11.25
CA CYS A 12 8.15 -1.91 11.53
C CYS A 12 9.21 -3.01 11.67
N ARG A 13 8.85 -4.15 12.29
CA ARG A 13 9.76 -5.30 12.42
C ARG A 13 10.11 -5.88 11.06
N ARG A 14 9.12 -6.08 10.20
CA ARG A 14 9.27 -6.60 8.84
C ARG A 14 10.16 -5.70 7.98
N GLU A 15 9.94 -4.39 8.07
CA GLU A 15 10.70 -3.39 7.30
C GLU A 15 12.07 -3.05 7.93
N GLY A 16 12.38 -3.59 9.11
CA GLY A 16 13.63 -3.37 9.81
C GLY A 16 13.85 -1.93 10.29
N VAL A 17 12.83 -1.06 10.19
CA VAL A 17 12.90 0.36 10.53
C VAL A 17 11.61 0.86 11.17
N SER A 18 11.71 1.92 11.98
CA SER A 18 10.53 2.62 12.47
C SER A 18 9.96 3.55 11.39
N LEU A 19 8.74 3.28 10.92
CA LEU A 19 8.08 4.05 9.87
C LEU A 19 7.33 5.27 10.43
N GLN A 20 8.07 6.34 10.75
CA GLN A 20 7.49 7.58 11.31
C GLN A 20 6.74 8.44 10.28
N ARG A 21 6.87 8.10 8.99
CA ARG A 21 6.25 8.81 7.87
C ARG A 21 5.45 7.81 7.05
N GLY A 22 4.42 8.27 6.36
CA GLY A 22 3.62 7.38 5.54
C GLY A 22 4.33 6.89 4.27
N MET A 23 5.50 7.43 3.92
CA MET A 23 6.22 7.07 2.70
C MET A 23 7.72 7.08 3.00
N ASN A 24 8.40 6.02 2.59
CA ASN A 24 9.78 5.73 2.94
C ASN A 24 10.47 5.13 1.71
N PHE A 25 11.30 5.93 1.05
CA PHE A 25 11.95 5.61 -0.21
C PHE A 25 13.24 4.81 0.02
N GLY A 26 13.43 3.75 -0.78
CA GLY A 26 14.70 3.03 -0.88
C GLY A 26 15.14 2.33 0.41
N LEU A 27 14.20 1.84 1.20
CA LEU A 27 14.49 1.01 2.38
C LEU A 27 15.27 -0.24 1.96
N GLY A 28 16.38 -0.51 2.67
CA GLY A 28 17.27 -1.63 2.37
C GLY A 28 17.92 -1.59 0.98
N GLY A 29 17.75 -0.51 0.21
CA GLY A 29 18.26 -0.35 -1.15
C GLY A 29 17.53 -1.14 -2.24
N ASN A 30 16.43 -1.83 -1.92
CA ASN A 30 15.75 -2.74 -2.85
C ASN A 30 14.24 -2.47 -3.05
N HIS A 31 13.63 -1.65 -2.21
CA HIS A 31 12.23 -1.26 -2.32
C HIS A 31 11.92 -0.01 -1.48
N SER A 32 10.70 0.49 -1.62
CA SER A 32 10.13 1.56 -0.83
C SER A 32 8.88 1.08 -0.08
N VAL A 33 8.43 1.84 0.91
CA VAL A 33 7.22 1.53 1.69
C VAL A 33 6.26 2.70 1.67
N ILE A 34 4.97 2.41 1.48
CA ILE A 34 3.85 3.33 1.67
C ILE A 34 2.90 2.80 2.73
N LEU A 35 2.53 3.67 3.65
CA LEU A 35 1.43 3.53 4.60
C LEU A 35 0.29 4.41 4.09
N MET A 36 -0.72 3.79 3.49
CA MET A 36 -1.89 4.47 2.92
C MET A 36 -3.10 4.42 3.86
N SER A 37 -4.04 5.34 3.67
CA SER A 37 -5.34 5.27 4.32
C SER A 37 -6.41 6.00 3.52
N ILE A 38 -7.49 5.28 3.18
CA ILE A 38 -8.69 5.87 2.55
C ILE A 38 -9.84 6.10 3.55
N ARG A 39 -9.51 6.12 4.85
CA ARG A 39 -10.51 6.30 5.90
C ARG A 39 -11.14 7.70 5.81
N PRO A 40 -12.40 7.86 6.25
CA PRO A 40 -12.96 9.20 6.46
C PRO A 40 -12.02 10.03 7.34
N ASN A 41 -11.75 11.27 6.91
CA ASN A 41 -10.83 12.22 7.56
C ASN A 41 -9.34 11.82 7.52
N ALA A 42 -8.94 10.92 6.62
CA ALA A 42 -7.52 10.74 6.32
C ALA A 42 -6.91 12.08 5.87
N PRO A 43 -5.67 12.41 6.29
CA PRO A 43 -5.06 13.71 6.01
C PRO A 43 -4.71 13.90 4.52
N TYR A 44 -4.73 12.82 3.74
CA TYR A 44 -4.35 12.75 2.34
C TYR A 44 -5.43 12.03 1.55
N GLN A 45 -5.57 12.37 0.27
CA GLN A 45 -6.58 11.79 -0.60
C GLN A 45 -5.99 10.65 -1.43
N ASP A 46 -5.84 9.51 -0.77
CA ASP A 46 -5.46 8.25 -1.40
C ASP A 46 -6.70 7.63 -2.08
N GLU A 47 -6.51 6.99 -3.23
CA GLU A 47 -7.59 6.36 -3.98
C GLU A 47 -7.15 5.04 -4.60
N LEU A 48 -8.02 4.03 -4.55
CA LEU A 48 -7.89 2.80 -5.33
C LEU A 48 -8.79 2.88 -6.56
N GLN A 49 -8.21 2.72 -7.74
CA GLN A 49 -8.88 2.73 -9.04
C GLN A 49 -8.76 1.35 -9.72
N ASP A 50 -9.46 1.17 -10.85
CA ASP A 50 -9.39 -0.04 -11.68
C ASP A 50 -9.63 -1.35 -10.90
N GLY A 51 -10.70 -1.36 -10.11
CA GLY A 51 -11.06 -2.51 -9.27
C GLY A 51 -10.03 -2.86 -8.19
N GLY A 52 -9.21 -1.89 -7.77
CA GLY A 52 -8.15 -2.07 -6.77
C GLY A 52 -6.77 -2.39 -7.35
N SER A 53 -6.59 -2.33 -8.67
CA SER A 53 -5.30 -2.61 -9.32
C SER A 53 -4.36 -1.40 -9.33
N VAL A 54 -4.92 -0.18 -9.21
CA VAL A 54 -4.17 1.08 -9.28
C VAL A 54 -4.37 1.84 -7.98
N LEU A 55 -3.27 2.25 -7.34
CA LEU A 55 -3.26 3.17 -6.21
C LEU A 55 -2.80 4.55 -6.71
N ILE A 56 -3.64 5.56 -6.49
CA ILE A 56 -3.23 6.96 -6.56
C ILE A 56 -2.93 7.42 -5.14
N TYR A 57 -1.65 7.61 -4.85
CA TYR A 57 -1.16 8.03 -3.55
C TYR A 57 -0.82 9.52 -3.56
N GLU A 58 -1.29 10.27 -2.56
CA GLU A 58 -0.90 11.66 -2.40
C GLU A 58 0.39 11.76 -1.59
N GLY A 59 1.31 12.60 -2.05
CA GLY A 59 2.55 12.87 -1.33
C GLY A 59 2.31 13.53 0.02
N HIS A 60 3.40 13.79 0.73
CA HIS A 60 3.33 14.33 2.09
C HIS A 60 3.64 15.81 2.17
N ASP A 61 3.08 16.41 3.21
CA ASP A 61 3.39 17.78 3.56
C ASP A 61 4.73 17.86 4.30
N GLU A 62 5.40 19.01 4.20
CA GLU A 62 6.50 19.32 5.10
C GLU A 62 6.00 19.33 6.55
N PRO A 63 6.74 18.75 7.52
CA PRO A 63 6.36 18.87 8.92
C PRO A 63 6.22 20.33 9.38
N ARG A 64 5.37 20.56 10.38
CA ARG A 64 5.30 21.86 11.05
C ARG A 64 6.66 22.25 11.60
N SER A 65 7.03 23.50 11.40
CA SER A 65 8.28 24.08 11.86
C SER A 65 8.09 25.57 12.18
N SER A 66 9.15 26.24 12.63
CA SER A 66 9.14 27.71 12.80
C SER A 66 8.90 28.46 11.48
N VAL A 67 9.22 27.82 10.34
CA VAL A 67 9.02 28.39 9.00
C VAL A 67 7.66 27.98 8.42
N VAL A 68 7.20 26.75 8.71
CA VAL A 68 5.93 26.21 8.21
C VAL A 68 4.94 26.07 9.35
N SER A 69 4.11 27.09 9.54
CA SER A 69 3.07 27.10 10.58
C SER A 69 1.88 26.17 10.24
N ASP A 70 1.46 26.18 8.97
CA ASP A 70 0.40 25.32 8.46
C ASP A 70 0.82 24.60 7.16
N PRO A 71 1.21 23.32 7.23
CA PRO A 71 1.63 22.54 6.08
C PRO A 71 0.57 22.40 4.99
N LYS A 72 -0.72 22.55 5.33
CA LYS A 72 -1.84 22.45 4.37
C LYS A 72 -2.06 23.73 3.56
N ARG A 73 -1.27 24.78 3.78
CA ARG A 73 -1.36 26.07 3.07
C ARG A 73 -0.23 26.33 2.08
N ILE A 74 0.75 25.42 1.99
CA ILE A 74 1.93 25.57 1.12
C ILE A 74 2.03 24.41 0.15
N ASP A 75 2.62 24.61 -1.02
CA ASP A 75 2.88 23.49 -1.94
C ASP A 75 3.74 22.41 -1.26
N GLN A 76 3.48 21.14 -1.59
CA GLN A 76 4.33 20.05 -1.11
C GLN A 76 5.74 20.22 -1.69
N PRO A 77 6.80 20.23 -0.87
CA PRO A 77 8.14 20.47 -1.35
C PRO A 77 8.75 19.24 -2.01
N GLU A 78 9.40 19.43 -3.15
CA GLU A 78 10.29 18.43 -3.76
C GLU A 78 11.62 18.34 -2.99
N ARG A 79 12.07 19.47 -2.43
CA ARG A 79 13.34 19.61 -1.71
C ARG A 79 13.12 20.29 -0.37
N THR A 80 13.90 19.85 0.62
CA THR A 80 14.00 20.52 1.91
C THR A 80 14.58 21.92 1.72
N SER A 81 14.50 22.75 2.77
CA SER A 81 15.14 24.08 2.78
C SER A 81 16.66 24.03 2.56
N SER A 82 17.32 22.93 2.94
CA SER A 82 18.74 22.70 2.68
C SER A 82 19.05 22.14 1.27
N GLY A 83 18.03 21.97 0.42
CA GLY A 83 18.18 21.54 -0.97
C GLY A 83 18.25 20.03 -1.20
N THR A 84 18.23 19.21 -0.14
CA THR A 84 18.14 17.74 -0.26
C THR A 84 16.74 17.34 -0.71
N LEU A 85 16.59 16.24 -1.46
CA LEU A 85 15.26 15.79 -1.84
C LEU A 85 14.45 15.37 -0.62
N THR A 86 13.17 15.73 -0.62
CA THR A 86 12.18 15.15 0.29
C THR A 86 11.82 13.74 -0.17
N GLN A 87 11.01 13.04 0.62
CA GLN A 87 10.45 11.76 0.17
C GLN A 87 9.62 11.92 -1.11
N ASN A 88 8.83 13.00 -1.23
CA ASN A 88 8.13 13.31 -2.47
C ASN A 88 9.10 13.45 -3.64
N GLY A 89 10.18 14.20 -3.45
CA GLY A 89 11.20 14.40 -4.48
C GLY A 89 11.90 13.10 -4.92
N LEU A 90 12.15 12.20 -3.98
CA LEU A 90 12.75 10.88 -4.27
C LEU A 90 11.81 10.00 -5.09
N PHE A 91 10.56 9.84 -4.65
CA PHE A 91 9.55 9.10 -5.40
C PHE A 91 9.28 9.74 -6.77
N HIS A 92 9.18 11.07 -6.82
CA HIS A 92 8.93 11.80 -8.07
C HIS A 92 10.06 11.56 -9.06
N ARG A 93 11.31 11.72 -8.64
CA ARG A 93 12.48 11.43 -9.47
C ARG A 93 12.46 9.99 -9.99
N ALA A 94 12.22 9.00 -9.12
CA ALA A 94 12.20 7.60 -9.52
C ALA A 94 11.14 7.31 -10.59
N ALA A 95 9.94 7.86 -10.45
CA ALA A 95 8.88 7.75 -11.45
C ALA A 95 9.25 8.43 -12.78
N GLN A 96 9.85 9.63 -12.74
CA GLN A 96 10.29 10.34 -13.94
C GLN A 96 11.43 9.60 -14.67
N GLU A 97 12.39 9.03 -13.95
CA GLU A 97 13.49 8.25 -14.51
C GLU A 97 12.98 6.93 -15.13
N PHE A 98 12.02 6.26 -14.50
CA PHE A 98 11.34 5.10 -15.08
C PHE A 98 10.64 5.48 -16.40
N ARG A 99 9.92 6.60 -16.44
CA ARG A 99 9.26 7.08 -17.67
C ARG A 99 10.24 7.37 -18.80
N LYS A 100 11.44 7.83 -18.46
CA LYS A 100 12.56 8.04 -19.39
C LYS A 100 13.36 6.77 -19.71
N LYS A 101 12.97 5.61 -19.17
CA LYS A 101 13.65 4.31 -19.33
C LYS A 101 15.09 4.32 -18.79
N LEU A 102 15.38 5.15 -17.79
CA LEU A 102 16.71 5.24 -17.16
C LEU A 102 16.88 4.26 -15.99
N ARG A 103 15.77 3.70 -15.49
CA ARG A 103 15.74 2.71 -14.42
C ARG A 103 14.49 1.83 -14.50
N PRO A 104 14.47 0.64 -13.89
CA PRO A 104 13.23 -0.09 -13.62
C PRO A 104 12.32 0.70 -12.66
N PRO A 105 11.00 0.38 -12.63
CA PRO A 105 10.07 1.03 -11.71
C PRO A 105 10.46 0.75 -10.26
N GLU A 106 10.17 1.69 -9.36
CA GLU A 106 10.38 1.48 -7.93
C GLU A 106 9.35 0.49 -7.39
N ARG A 107 9.81 -0.55 -6.69
CA ARG A 107 8.93 -1.47 -5.97
C ARG A 107 8.51 -0.85 -4.66
N VAL A 108 7.23 -0.93 -4.35
CA VAL A 108 6.63 -0.29 -3.17
C VAL A 108 5.77 -1.29 -2.42
N SER A 109 6.16 -1.64 -1.20
CA SER A 109 5.34 -2.38 -0.26
C SER A 109 4.25 -1.45 0.28
N VAL A 110 2.99 -1.80 0.06
CA VAL A 110 1.85 -0.95 0.48
C VAL A 110 1.14 -1.58 1.67
N TYR A 111 1.05 -0.81 2.75
CA TYR A 111 0.28 -1.15 3.94
C TYR A 111 -0.90 -0.19 4.07
N GLU A 112 -2.08 -0.74 4.28
CA GLU A 112 -3.31 0.01 4.39
C GLU A 112 -3.83 0.03 5.82
N LYS A 113 -4.10 1.23 6.34
CA LYS A 113 -4.70 1.38 7.67
C LYS A 113 -6.21 1.15 7.61
N LEU A 114 -6.67 0.00 8.08
CA LEU A 114 -8.10 -0.33 8.17
C LEU A 114 -8.76 0.35 9.38
N ARG A 115 -8.15 0.24 10.56
CA ARG A 115 -8.62 0.89 11.79
C ARG A 115 -7.47 1.13 12.77
N GLN A 116 -7.76 1.66 13.96
CA GLN A 116 -6.74 1.85 14.97
C GLN A 116 -6.09 0.50 15.34
N GLY A 117 -4.77 0.43 15.24
CA GLY A 117 -3.98 -0.76 15.53
C GLY A 117 -4.00 -1.86 14.46
N ILE A 118 -4.82 -1.72 13.41
CA ILE A 118 -5.01 -2.78 12.40
C ILE A 118 -4.65 -2.26 11.02
N TRP A 119 -3.65 -2.92 10.43
CA TRP A 119 -3.20 -2.70 9.08
C TRP A 119 -3.44 -3.95 8.23
N SER A 120 -3.55 -3.77 6.92
CA SER A 120 -3.51 -4.84 5.95
C SER A 120 -2.31 -4.64 5.04
N TYR A 121 -1.53 -5.69 4.81
CA TYR A 121 -0.48 -5.66 3.79
C TYR A 121 -1.12 -5.91 2.42
N ASN A 122 -1.15 -4.88 1.59
CA ASN A 122 -1.76 -4.92 0.27
C ASN A 122 -0.84 -5.51 -0.79
N GLY A 123 0.38 -5.94 -0.45
CA GLY A 123 1.37 -6.50 -1.37
C GLY A 123 2.29 -5.44 -2.00
N VAL A 124 3.07 -5.87 -2.99
CA VAL A 124 3.98 -5.00 -3.74
C VAL A 124 3.27 -4.32 -4.91
N PHE A 125 3.64 -3.07 -5.14
CA PHE A 125 3.21 -2.24 -6.26
C PHE A 125 4.44 -1.69 -7.00
N GLN A 126 4.28 -1.38 -8.28
CA GLN A 126 5.29 -0.67 -9.07
C GLN A 126 4.87 0.80 -9.25
N LEU A 127 5.77 1.72 -8.91
CA LEU A 127 5.60 3.15 -9.17
C LEU A 127 5.84 3.46 -10.65
N ILE A 128 4.79 3.84 -11.37
CA ILE A 128 4.85 4.01 -12.83
C ILE A 128 4.79 5.48 -13.29
N GLU A 129 4.26 6.38 -12.46
CA GLU A 129 4.03 7.77 -12.83
C GLU A 129 3.93 8.68 -11.60
N SER A 130 4.24 9.96 -11.79
CA SER A 130 3.98 11.00 -10.80
C SER A 130 3.74 12.37 -11.44
N TRP A 131 2.96 13.22 -10.77
CA TRP A 131 2.68 14.59 -11.21
C TRP A 131 2.38 15.50 -10.02
N LEU A 132 2.37 16.80 -10.26
CA LEU A 132 1.85 17.80 -9.32
C LEU A 132 0.41 18.11 -9.68
N GLN A 133 -0.48 18.06 -8.69
CA GLN A 133 -1.91 18.37 -8.85
C GLN A 133 -2.27 19.59 -8.00
N GLN A 134 -3.02 20.53 -8.59
CA GLN A 134 -3.65 21.61 -7.84
C GLN A 134 -4.78 21.02 -6.97
N SER A 135 -4.71 21.22 -5.66
CA SER A 135 -5.69 20.74 -4.68
C SER A 135 -5.83 21.79 -3.57
N SER A 136 -7.05 22.26 -3.31
CA SER A 136 -7.36 23.23 -2.23
C SER A 136 -6.41 24.44 -2.19
N GLY A 137 -6.08 25.02 -3.34
CA GLY A 137 -5.24 26.22 -3.43
C GLY A 137 -3.72 26.00 -3.33
N ARG A 138 -3.25 24.76 -3.25
CA ARG A 138 -1.83 24.38 -3.25
C ARG A 138 -1.55 23.25 -4.25
N LYS A 139 -0.28 23.00 -4.55
CA LYS A 139 0.16 21.83 -5.32
C LYS A 139 0.55 20.69 -4.38
N VAL A 140 0.06 19.50 -4.70
CA VAL A 140 0.42 18.25 -4.03
C VAL A 140 1.02 17.27 -5.03
N PHE A 141 1.91 16.41 -4.59
CA PHE A 141 2.37 15.30 -5.41
C PHE A 141 1.31 14.22 -5.47
N LYS A 142 1.17 13.60 -6.64
CA LYS A 142 0.42 12.37 -6.83
C LYS A 142 1.33 11.33 -7.45
N PHE A 143 1.18 10.10 -7.00
CA PHE A 143 1.94 8.94 -7.43
C PHE A 143 0.98 7.87 -7.88
N LYS A 144 1.18 7.34 -9.09
CA LYS A 144 0.39 6.22 -9.61
C LYS A 144 1.21 4.95 -9.47
N LEU A 145 0.66 4.02 -8.69
CA LEU A 145 1.25 2.73 -8.44
C LEU A 145 0.31 1.63 -8.95
N VAL A 146 0.88 0.57 -9.51
CA VAL A 146 0.14 -0.59 -10.02
C VAL A 146 0.48 -1.81 -9.17
N ALA A 147 -0.54 -2.49 -8.64
CA ALA A 147 -0.36 -3.71 -7.87
C ALA A 147 0.09 -4.85 -8.80
N VAL A 148 1.15 -5.56 -8.40
CA VAL A 148 1.78 -6.62 -9.20
C VAL A 148 1.88 -7.94 -8.44
N GLU A 149 1.93 -9.06 -9.15
CA GLU A 149 2.16 -10.41 -8.61
C GLU A 149 3.64 -10.82 -8.72
N GLY A 150 4.11 -11.62 -7.75
CA GLY A 150 5.42 -12.28 -7.84
C GLY A 150 6.62 -11.35 -7.67
N GLU A 151 6.40 -10.18 -7.05
CA GLU A 151 7.40 -9.15 -6.79
C GLU A 151 7.70 -8.99 -5.30
N GLU A 152 7.18 -9.90 -4.47
CA GLU A 152 7.41 -9.94 -3.02
C GLU A 152 8.83 -10.37 -2.64
N ASP A 153 9.54 -11.11 -3.50
CA ASP A 153 10.95 -11.44 -3.28
C ASP A 153 11.84 -10.27 -3.71
N LEU A 154 12.13 -9.41 -2.74
CA LEU A 154 12.92 -8.20 -2.94
C LEU A 154 14.40 -8.45 -3.23
N SER A 155 14.88 -9.70 -3.13
CA SER A 155 16.24 -10.08 -3.51
C SER A 155 16.39 -10.28 -5.02
N THR A 156 15.27 -10.51 -5.72
CA THR A 156 15.25 -10.71 -7.16
C THR A 156 15.17 -9.39 -7.94
N PRO A 157 15.67 -9.35 -9.19
CA PRO A 157 15.53 -8.17 -10.05
C PRO A 157 14.07 -7.81 -10.32
N VAL A 158 13.79 -6.51 -10.42
CA VAL A 158 12.45 -6.00 -10.76
C VAL A 158 12.02 -6.48 -12.14
N ARG A 159 10.80 -7.02 -12.24
CA ARG A 159 10.21 -7.51 -13.49
C ARG A 159 9.39 -6.40 -14.15
N THR A 160 9.84 -5.93 -15.31
CA THR A 160 9.11 -4.88 -16.04
C THR A 160 7.82 -5.37 -16.69
N ASP A 161 7.62 -6.68 -16.76
CA ASP A 161 6.49 -7.39 -17.34
C ASP A 161 5.62 -8.11 -16.29
N ALA A 162 5.71 -7.69 -15.02
CA ALA A 162 4.94 -8.30 -13.94
C ALA A 162 3.42 -8.17 -14.21
N ASP A 163 2.70 -9.27 -13.98
CA ASP A 163 1.25 -9.31 -14.14
C ASP A 163 0.58 -8.43 -13.08
N ARG A 164 -0.46 -7.70 -13.51
CA ARG A 164 -1.25 -6.88 -12.60
C ARG A 164 -2.16 -7.76 -11.78
N ARG A 165 -2.29 -7.44 -10.49
CA ARG A 165 -3.31 -8.02 -9.62
C ARG A 165 -4.28 -6.97 -9.10
N ARG A 166 -5.36 -7.48 -8.53
CA ARG A 166 -6.37 -6.69 -7.82
C ARG A 166 -6.16 -6.81 -6.32
N VAL A 167 -6.29 -5.70 -5.63
CA VAL A 167 -6.32 -5.65 -4.16
C VAL A 167 -7.76 -5.78 -3.70
N ILE A 168 -8.00 -6.47 -2.58
CA ILE A 168 -9.33 -6.51 -1.97
C ILE A 168 -9.68 -5.08 -1.54
N PRO A 169 -10.81 -4.49 -2.02
CA PRO A 169 -11.19 -3.13 -1.68
C PRO A 169 -11.37 -2.95 -0.16
N THR A 170 -11.05 -1.75 0.33
CA THR A 170 -11.16 -1.41 1.75
C THR A 170 -12.54 -1.67 2.34
N HIS A 171 -13.61 -1.32 1.60
CA HIS A 171 -14.96 -1.52 2.10
C HIS A 171 -15.28 -3.01 2.31
N VAL A 172 -14.83 -3.88 1.39
CA VAL A 172 -14.95 -5.33 1.52
C VAL A 172 -14.15 -5.83 2.72
N LYS A 173 -12.89 -5.39 2.87
CA LYS A 173 -12.08 -5.75 4.06
C LYS A 173 -12.75 -5.37 5.37
N LEU A 174 -13.32 -4.16 5.45
CA LEU A 174 -14.01 -3.68 6.65
C LEU A 174 -15.30 -4.45 6.93
N GLU A 175 -16.04 -4.83 5.89
CA GLU A 175 -17.25 -5.63 5.99
C GLU A 175 -16.95 -7.05 6.49
N VAL A 176 -16.00 -7.74 5.85
CA VAL A 176 -15.54 -9.08 6.26
C VAL A 176 -15.01 -9.04 7.69
N TRP A 177 -14.19 -8.03 8.04
CA TRP A 177 -13.69 -7.87 9.40
C TRP A 177 -14.82 -7.72 10.43
N ARG A 178 -15.88 -6.97 10.09
CA ARG A 178 -17.04 -6.79 10.97
C ARG A 178 -17.85 -8.09 11.07
N ARG A 179 -18.10 -8.76 9.95
CA ARG A 179 -18.85 -10.02 9.85
C ARG A 179 -18.18 -11.12 10.67
N ASP A 180 -16.87 -11.28 10.50
CA ASP A 180 -16.08 -12.37 11.10
C ASP A 180 -15.57 -12.00 12.51
N GLY A 181 -15.92 -10.80 13.01
CA GLY A 181 -15.56 -10.35 14.36
C GLY A 181 -14.05 -10.19 14.59
N GLY A 182 -13.26 -10.06 13.52
CA GLY A 182 -11.80 -10.06 13.58
C GLY A 182 -11.22 -11.41 14.03
N GLN A 183 -11.82 -12.52 13.58
CA GLN A 183 -11.44 -13.88 13.93
C GLN A 183 -11.44 -14.76 12.69
N CYS A 184 -10.72 -15.87 12.74
CA CYS A 184 -10.74 -16.87 11.68
C CYS A 184 -12.14 -17.48 11.59
N PHE A 185 -12.71 -17.51 10.39
CA PHE A 185 -14.04 -18.06 10.10
C PHE A 185 -14.16 -19.55 10.47
N ILE A 186 -13.06 -20.31 10.37
CA ILE A 186 -13.05 -21.76 10.60
C ILE A 186 -12.88 -22.11 12.09
N CYS A 187 -11.98 -21.44 12.81
CA CYS A 187 -11.64 -21.83 14.18
C CYS A 187 -11.73 -20.75 15.26
N GLY A 188 -12.05 -19.50 14.89
CA GLY A 188 -12.12 -18.38 15.84
C GLY A 188 -10.77 -17.83 16.33
N ALA A 189 -9.64 -18.28 15.77
CA ALA A 189 -8.32 -17.69 16.06
C ALA A 189 -8.30 -16.18 15.76
N LYS A 190 -7.52 -15.39 16.50
CA LYS A 190 -7.50 -13.91 16.41
C LYS A 190 -6.16 -13.34 15.94
N ASP A 191 -5.21 -14.23 15.71
CA ASP A 191 -3.84 -13.99 15.35
C ASP A 191 -3.55 -14.47 13.93
N GLU A 192 -2.52 -13.88 13.32
CA GLU A 192 -2.03 -14.24 11.99
C GLU A 192 -3.15 -14.36 10.95
N LEU A 193 -4.05 -13.36 10.94
CA LEU A 193 -5.22 -13.36 10.09
C LEU A 193 -4.90 -12.87 8.68
N HIS A 194 -5.57 -13.45 7.69
CA HIS A 194 -5.47 -13.10 6.28
C HIS A 194 -6.88 -12.95 5.71
N PHE A 195 -7.07 -11.97 4.83
CA PHE A 195 -8.22 -11.99 3.93
C PHE A 195 -7.93 -12.96 2.80
N ASP A 196 -8.78 -13.97 2.64
CA ASP A 196 -8.65 -15.00 1.63
C ASP A 196 -9.92 -15.09 0.78
N HIS A 197 -9.75 -15.37 -0.51
CA HIS A 197 -10.87 -15.53 -1.44
C HIS A 197 -11.46 -16.93 -1.32
N ASP A 198 -12.76 -17.08 -1.12
CA ASP A 198 -13.40 -18.40 -1.13
C ASP A 198 -13.24 -19.08 -2.49
N VAL A 199 -13.74 -18.43 -3.55
CA VAL A 199 -13.43 -18.77 -4.94
C VAL A 199 -12.22 -17.94 -5.41
N PRO A 200 -11.10 -18.56 -5.81
CA PRO A 200 -9.95 -17.84 -6.36
C PRO A 200 -10.28 -17.11 -7.65
N PHE A 201 -9.51 -16.05 -7.94
CA PHE A 201 -9.66 -15.29 -9.18
C PHE A 201 -9.47 -16.16 -10.44
N SER A 202 -8.51 -17.09 -10.41
CA SER A 202 -8.26 -18.04 -11.51
C SER A 202 -9.47 -18.93 -11.84
N LYS A 203 -10.42 -19.06 -10.90
CA LYS A 203 -11.66 -19.82 -11.04
C LYS A 203 -12.90 -18.90 -11.18
N GLY A 204 -12.70 -17.62 -11.47
CA GLY A 204 -13.77 -16.63 -11.69
C GLY A 204 -14.24 -15.89 -10.43
N GLY A 205 -13.55 -16.04 -9.30
CA GLY A 205 -13.89 -15.34 -8.07
C GLY A 205 -13.66 -13.83 -8.14
N THR A 206 -14.46 -13.07 -7.40
CA THR A 206 -14.38 -11.60 -7.34
C THR A 206 -13.84 -11.10 -6.00
N SER A 207 -13.13 -9.97 -6.01
CA SER A 207 -12.72 -9.27 -4.79
C SER A 207 -13.72 -8.20 -4.34
N LEU A 208 -14.79 -7.97 -5.11
CA LEU A 208 -15.67 -6.81 -4.96
C LEU A 208 -16.84 -7.04 -3.98
N VAL A 209 -17.02 -8.26 -3.49
CA VAL A 209 -18.14 -8.64 -2.61
C VAL A 209 -17.61 -9.40 -1.41
N ALA A 210 -18.17 -9.14 -0.23
CA ALA A 210 -17.69 -9.73 1.02
C ALA A 210 -17.99 -11.24 1.10
N GLU A 211 -19.00 -11.72 0.39
CA GLU A 211 -19.40 -13.14 0.35
C GLU A 211 -18.30 -14.03 -0.23
N ASN A 212 -17.48 -13.50 -1.14
CA ASN A 212 -16.35 -14.26 -1.71
C ASN A 212 -15.04 -14.08 -0.93
N ILE A 213 -15.06 -13.38 0.22
CA ILE A 213 -13.88 -13.14 1.05
C ILE A 213 -14.14 -13.63 2.48
N GLN A 214 -13.13 -14.24 3.10
CA GLN A 214 -13.17 -14.75 4.46
C GLN A 214 -11.90 -14.39 5.23
N LEU A 215 -12.00 -14.26 6.56
CA LEU A 215 -10.82 -14.22 7.42
C LEU A 215 -10.36 -15.62 7.78
N LEU A 216 -9.12 -15.95 7.46
CA LEU A 216 -8.47 -17.20 7.85
C LEU A 216 -7.21 -16.91 8.65
N CYS A 217 -6.94 -17.70 9.69
CA CYS A 217 -5.61 -17.71 10.30
C CYS A 217 -4.60 -18.37 9.37
N ALA A 218 -3.31 -18.11 9.59
CA ALA A 218 -2.22 -18.65 8.77
C ALA A 218 -2.33 -20.16 8.51
N ARG A 219 -2.68 -20.95 9.54
CA ARG A 219 -2.88 -22.40 9.43
C ARG A 219 -3.92 -22.77 8.37
N HIS A 220 -5.16 -22.28 8.52
CA HIS A 220 -6.24 -22.63 7.59
C HIS A 220 -6.05 -22.00 6.20
N ASN A 221 -5.40 -20.83 6.13
CA ASN A 221 -5.05 -20.20 4.86
C ASN A 221 -4.06 -21.06 4.05
N ILE A 222 -3.08 -21.68 4.71
CA ILE A 222 -2.13 -22.61 4.06
C ILE A 222 -2.86 -23.90 3.65
N GLU A 223 -3.62 -24.51 4.56
CA GLU A 223 -4.38 -25.75 4.29
C GLU A 223 -5.31 -25.60 3.07
N LYS A 224 -5.98 -24.44 2.94
CA LYS A 224 -6.84 -24.15 1.78
C LYS A 224 -6.05 -23.98 0.49
N ARG A 225 -4.88 -23.33 0.52
CA ARG A 225 -4.03 -23.16 -0.67
C ARG A 225 -3.57 -24.51 -1.22
N ASP A 226 -3.19 -25.43 -0.35
CA ASP A 226 -2.73 -26.76 -0.73
C ASP A 226 -3.83 -27.61 -1.40
N GLN A 227 -5.10 -27.33 -1.10
CA GLN A 227 -6.25 -28.05 -1.67
C GLN A 227 -6.80 -27.45 -2.98
N VAL A 228 -6.44 -26.21 -3.29
CA VAL A 228 -7.08 -25.41 -4.36
C VAL A 228 -6.18 -25.24 -5.60
N GLN A 229 -4.91 -25.67 -5.52
CA GLN A 229 -3.99 -25.77 -6.66
C GLN A 229 -4.41 -26.84 -7.68
#